data_AF-W2SWQ4-F1
#
_entry.id   AF-W2SWQ4-F1
#
_cell.length_a   1.000
_cell.length_b   1.000
_cell.length_c   1.000
_cell.angle_alpha   90.00
_cell.angle_beta   90.00
_cell.angle_gamma   90.00
#
_symmetry.space_group_name_H-M   'P 1'
#
loop_
_entity.id
_entity.type
_entity.pdbx_description
1 polymer ?
#
loop_
_entity_poly.entity_id
_entity_poly.type
_entity_poly.pdbx_seq_one_letter_code
_entity_poly.pdbx_strand_id
1 'polypeptide(L)'
;AIAASAPVFWFIDSNIPEDIYDKIVTRSFVNSGCSRKAVEKGWRALQNLAQTDEGRTFLNELFHLEEKSRMTTQDDHRFLADFIKEVFESMAMVNYPYPTEFLAPLPGWPVKEACKFLANVPKSDEEAARQLYEVTNLYYNYTGTTASFCANAARCAGAFAALGDPMGWPWQSCTEMVMPLCGSGWPNDFFWKDCPFTVEGAIENCRRWFQKVGFDRSMLRQHWATQNYGTTFPSASNIVFSYVSSKHFLSYECSSLCVLTFIFLRNGFLDPWSGGGWSLKPKIQGSLVSIILNEGAHHYDLRGSNPEDTEEVKEVRQLEKNYIKKWIQKSDSSRN
;
A
#
# COMPACT_ATOMS: atom_id res chain seq x y z
N ALA A 1 -7.75 -5.46 -22.10
CA ALA A 1 -6.72 -5.43 -21.03
C ALA A 1 -7.34 -5.83 -19.71
N ILE A 2 -6.58 -6.54 -18.86
CA ILE A 2 -6.91 -6.70 -17.45
C ILE A 2 -6.00 -5.74 -16.69
N ALA A 3 -6.59 -4.81 -15.95
CA ALA A 3 -5.92 -3.76 -15.19
C ALA A 3 -6.15 -3.98 -13.69
N ALA A 4 -5.37 -4.89 -13.10
CA ALA A 4 -5.48 -5.28 -11.71
C ALA A 4 -4.78 -4.29 -10.77
N SER A 5 -5.49 -3.84 -9.74
CA SER A 5 -5.03 -2.87 -8.74
C SER A 5 -4.39 -1.61 -9.33
N ALA A 6 -4.87 -1.15 -10.49
CA ALA A 6 -4.28 -0.01 -11.19
C ALA A 6 -4.86 1.33 -10.69
N PRO A 7 -4.07 2.19 -10.00
CA PRO A 7 -4.51 3.47 -9.44
C PRO A 7 -4.56 4.56 -10.52
N VAL A 8 -5.30 4.32 -11.59
CA VAL A 8 -5.33 5.14 -12.83
C VAL A 8 -5.81 6.58 -12.65
N PHE A 9 -6.44 6.90 -11.51
CA PHE A 9 -6.88 8.23 -11.15
C PHE A 9 -6.08 8.82 -9.98
N TRP A 10 -4.94 8.26 -9.60
CA TRP A 10 -4.14 8.80 -8.51
C TRP A 10 -3.22 9.95 -8.95
N PHE A 11 -3.81 11.02 -9.47
CA PHE A 11 -3.06 12.19 -9.95
C PHE A 11 -3.73 13.48 -9.49
N ILE A 12 -2.96 14.58 -9.45
CA ILE A 12 -3.39 15.89 -8.92
C ILE A 12 -4.77 16.32 -9.45
N ASP A 13 -5.04 16.13 -10.74
CA ASP A 13 -6.28 16.61 -11.37
C ASP A 13 -7.50 15.68 -11.20
N SER A 14 -7.33 14.57 -10.47
CA SER A 14 -8.36 13.52 -10.38
C SER A 14 -9.21 13.58 -9.10
N ASN A 15 -9.01 14.60 -8.25
CA ASN A 15 -9.77 14.83 -7.01
C ASN A 15 -9.81 13.61 -6.05
N ILE A 16 -8.79 12.75 -6.09
CA ILE A 16 -8.63 11.67 -5.11
C ILE A 16 -8.05 12.27 -3.83
N PRO A 17 -8.61 11.97 -2.64
CA PRO A 17 -8.03 12.45 -1.39
C PRO A 17 -6.59 11.93 -1.25
N GLU A 18 -5.64 12.85 -1.07
CA GLU A 18 -4.21 12.57 -0.89
C GLU A 18 -3.88 11.66 0.30
N ASP A 19 -4.79 11.57 1.28
CA ASP A 19 -4.63 10.77 2.50
C ASP A 19 -5.36 9.42 2.46
N ILE A 20 -5.97 9.05 1.32
CA ILE A 20 -6.77 7.83 1.24
C ILE A 20 -5.91 6.57 1.36
N TYR A 21 -4.64 6.61 0.94
CA TYR A 21 -3.69 5.50 1.05
C TYR A 21 -3.49 5.08 2.51
N ASP A 22 -3.05 6.03 3.34
CA ASP A 22 -2.77 5.82 4.77
C ASP A 22 -4.03 5.51 5.58
N LYS A 23 -5.19 6.05 5.17
CA LYS A 23 -6.50 5.65 5.73
C LYS A 23 -6.83 4.20 5.43
N ILE A 24 -6.56 3.72 4.22
CA ILE A 24 -6.79 2.32 3.85
C ILE A 24 -5.85 1.41 4.64
N VAL A 25 -4.55 1.73 4.70
CA VAL A 25 -3.56 0.96 5.50
C VAL A 25 -4.02 0.86 6.95
N THR A 26 -4.34 2.00 7.57
CA THR A 26 -4.84 2.07 8.94
C THR A 26 -6.05 1.16 9.15
N ARG A 27 -7.02 1.22 8.23
CA ARG A 27 -8.24 0.40 8.31
C ARG A 27 -7.93 -1.09 8.19
N SER A 28 -7.03 -1.50 7.29
CA SER A 28 -6.64 -2.91 7.11
C SER A 28 -6.11 -3.51 8.41
N PHE A 29 -5.28 -2.77 9.16
CA PHE A 29 -4.76 -3.20 10.46
C PHE A 29 -5.83 -3.17 11.55
N VAL A 30 -6.63 -2.10 11.66
CA VAL A 30 -7.71 -2.03 12.67
C VAL A 30 -8.73 -3.16 12.47
N ASN A 31 -9.14 -3.44 11.24
CA ASN A 31 -10.07 -4.53 10.92
C ASN A 31 -9.48 -5.91 11.24
N SER A 32 -8.15 -6.03 11.28
CA SER A 32 -7.43 -7.26 11.62
C SER A 32 -7.14 -7.41 13.12
N GLY A 33 -7.60 -6.47 13.96
CA GLY A 33 -7.53 -6.55 15.41
C GLY A 33 -6.49 -5.64 16.09
N CYS A 34 -5.79 -4.80 15.33
CA CYS A 34 -4.84 -3.85 15.91
C CYS A 34 -5.55 -2.71 16.66
N SER A 35 -4.99 -2.32 17.82
CA SER A 35 -5.43 -1.14 18.56
C SER A 35 -4.80 0.13 17.99
N ARG A 36 -5.63 1.07 17.52
CA ARG A 36 -5.15 2.41 17.08
C ARG A 36 -4.35 3.12 18.17
N LYS A 37 -4.74 2.96 19.43
CA LYS A 37 -4.04 3.56 20.58
C LYS A 37 -2.68 2.92 20.84
N ALA A 38 -2.52 1.62 20.58
CA ALA A 38 -1.23 0.95 20.70
C ALA A 38 -0.24 1.48 19.66
N VAL A 39 -0.69 1.58 18.40
CA VAL A 39 0.10 2.14 17.30
C VAL A 39 0.47 3.60 17.57
N GLU A 40 -0.50 4.46 17.94
CA GLU A 40 -0.23 5.87 18.31
C GLU A 40 0.81 5.98 19.43
N LYS A 41 0.68 5.16 20.49
CA LYS A 41 1.63 5.16 21.60
C LYS A 41 3.03 4.71 21.15
N GLY A 42 3.12 3.75 20.23
CA GLY A 42 4.37 3.34 19.61
C GLY A 42 5.11 4.50 18.95
N TRP A 43 4.42 5.31 18.14
CA TRP A 43 5.05 6.46 17.48
C TRP A 43 5.54 7.52 18.45
N ARG A 44 4.72 7.84 19.47
CA ARG A 44 5.13 8.74 20.55
C ARG A 44 6.33 8.20 21.33
N ALA A 45 6.38 6.89 21.57
CA ALA A 45 7.49 6.26 22.27
C ALA A 45 8.80 6.38 21.50
N LEU A 46 8.81 6.23 20.17
CA LEU A 46 10.02 6.46 19.35
C LEU A 46 10.54 7.89 19.54
N GLN A 47 9.64 8.88 19.50
CA GLN A 47 10.00 10.29 19.69
C GLN A 47 10.53 10.57 21.11
N ASN A 48 9.86 10.03 22.13
CA ASN A 48 10.21 10.24 23.54
C ASN A 48 11.55 9.59 23.90
N LEU A 49 11.75 8.33 23.51
CA LEU A 49 12.99 7.60 23.78
C LEU A 49 14.18 8.26 23.06
N ALA A 50 13.98 8.80 21.86
CA ALA A 50 15.04 9.47 21.12
C ALA A 50 15.59 10.75 21.78
N GLN A 51 14.89 11.35 22.75
CA GLN A 51 15.32 12.57 23.42
C GLN A 51 16.58 12.37 24.28
N THR A 52 16.87 11.14 24.71
CA THR A 52 17.99 10.81 25.60
C THR A 52 19.00 9.91 24.92
N ASP A 53 20.26 9.97 25.34
CA ASP A 53 21.33 9.11 24.81
C ASP A 53 21.05 7.64 25.13
N GLU A 54 20.55 7.37 26.34
CA GLU A 54 20.14 6.05 26.80
C GLU A 54 18.97 5.51 25.96
N GLY A 55 17.95 6.33 25.69
CA GLY A 55 16.80 5.91 24.88
C GLY A 55 17.15 5.71 23.40
N ARG A 56 18.06 6.51 22.82
CA ARG A 56 18.61 6.25 21.48
C ARG A 56 19.42 4.95 21.44
N THR A 57 20.20 4.67 22.48
CA THR A 57 20.94 3.40 22.60
C THR A 57 19.96 2.22 22.68
N PHE A 58 18.93 2.32 23.51
CA PHE A 58 17.87 1.32 23.60
C PHE A 58 17.19 1.05 22.25
N LEU A 59 16.82 2.09 21.49
CA LEU A 59 16.20 1.93 20.16
C LEU A 59 17.16 1.28 19.16
N ASN A 60 18.44 1.70 19.15
CA ASN A 60 19.46 1.09 18.28
C ASN A 60 19.64 -0.41 18.54
N GLU A 61 19.64 -0.80 19.82
CA GLU A 61 19.78 -2.20 20.24
C GLU A 61 18.51 -3.01 19.96
N LEU A 62 17.34 -2.47 20.31
CA LEU A 62 16.05 -3.12 20.11
C LEU A 62 15.78 -3.45 18.65
N PHE A 63 16.04 -2.49 17.75
CA PHE A 63 15.83 -2.68 16.31
C PHE A 63 17.05 -3.30 15.60
N HIS A 64 18.09 -3.69 16.33
CA HIS A 64 19.32 -4.24 15.76
C HIS A 64 19.86 -3.39 14.60
N LEU A 65 19.91 -2.06 14.77
CA LEU A 65 20.29 -1.15 13.69
C LEU A 65 21.77 -1.26 13.34
N GLU A 66 22.05 -1.38 12.04
CA GLU A 66 23.41 -1.34 11.49
C GLU A 66 24.11 -0.02 11.82
N GLU A 67 25.45 -0.04 11.94
CA GLU A 67 26.26 1.12 12.32
C GLU A 67 25.94 2.39 11.50
N LYS A 68 25.85 2.24 10.16
CA LYS A 68 25.51 3.34 9.23
C LYS A 68 24.07 3.87 9.36
N SER A 69 23.23 3.20 10.14
CA SER A 69 21.81 3.51 10.35
C SER A 69 21.48 3.76 11.83
N ARG A 70 22.49 3.89 12.71
CA ARG A 70 22.25 4.17 14.12
C ARG A 70 21.74 5.59 14.33
N MET A 71 20.81 5.71 15.28
CA MET A 71 20.32 6.97 15.79
C MET A 71 21.41 7.65 16.64
N THR A 72 21.74 8.88 16.29
CA THR A 72 22.76 9.72 16.91
C THR A 72 22.17 11.01 17.48
N THR A 73 21.10 11.52 16.87
CA THR A 73 20.41 12.75 17.26
C THR A 73 18.95 12.48 17.63
N GLN A 74 18.33 13.41 18.36
CA GLN A 74 16.91 13.30 18.71
C GLN A 74 15.98 13.24 17.49
N ASP A 75 16.34 13.84 16.35
CA ASP A 75 15.52 13.87 15.13
C ASP A 75 15.59 12.55 14.34
N ASP A 76 16.53 11.67 14.67
CA ASP A 76 16.71 10.39 13.99
C ASP A 76 15.54 9.42 14.21
N HIS A 77 14.64 9.69 15.18
CA HIS A 77 13.39 8.94 15.31
C HIS A 77 12.52 9.01 14.05
N ARG A 78 12.68 10.07 13.24
CA ARG A 78 11.90 10.26 12.01
C ARG A 78 12.25 9.21 10.96
N PHE A 79 13.54 8.96 10.69
CA PHE A 79 13.89 7.92 9.72
C PHE A 79 13.46 6.53 10.19
N LEU A 80 13.51 6.27 11.50
CA LEU A 80 13.04 5.00 12.05
C LEU A 80 11.52 4.89 11.93
N ALA A 81 10.79 5.99 12.15
CA ALA A 81 9.34 6.02 11.95
C ALA A 81 8.96 5.80 10.48
N ASP A 82 9.69 6.40 9.53
CA ASP A 82 9.50 6.20 8.10
C ASP A 82 9.76 4.74 7.70
N PHE A 83 10.84 4.14 8.21
CA PHE A 83 11.16 2.73 8.00
C PHE A 83 10.05 1.78 8.50
N ILE A 84 9.49 2.07 9.68
CA ILE A 84 8.37 1.28 10.22
C ILE A 84 7.08 1.56 9.44
N LYS A 85 6.83 2.81 9.00
CA LYS A 85 5.69 3.15 8.15
C LYS A 85 5.69 2.32 6.86
N GLU A 86 6.82 2.22 6.17
CA GLU A 86 6.97 1.39 4.97
C GLU A 86 6.57 -0.08 5.22
N VAL A 87 6.84 -0.61 6.42
CA VAL A 87 6.44 -1.97 6.81
C VAL A 87 4.92 -2.11 6.89
N PHE A 88 4.22 -1.17 7.52
CA PHE A 88 2.75 -1.19 7.59
C PHE A 88 2.13 -1.12 6.19
N GLU A 89 2.60 -0.18 5.37
CA GLU A 89 2.13 -0.01 3.99
C GLU A 89 2.38 -1.26 3.15
N SER A 90 3.60 -1.83 3.24
CA SER A 90 3.99 -3.03 2.51
C SER A 90 3.13 -4.22 2.91
N MET A 91 2.97 -4.50 4.21
CA MET A 91 2.13 -5.60 4.67
C MET A 91 0.67 -5.44 4.26
N ALA A 92 0.12 -4.22 4.22
CA ALA A 92 -1.23 -4.01 3.72
C ALA A 92 -1.38 -4.42 2.25
N MET A 93 -0.38 -4.11 1.41
CA MET A 93 -0.39 -4.51 -0.01
C MET A 93 -0.26 -6.03 -0.20
N VAL A 94 0.56 -6.71 0.60
CA VAL A 94 0.81 -8.16 0.47
C VAL A 94 0.06 -9.00 1.51
N ASN A 95 -1.11 -8.54 1.96
CA ASN A 95 -1.95 -9.23 2.93
C ASN A 95 -2.72 -10.43 2.33
N TYR A 96 -2.01 -11.34 1.67
CA TYR A 96 -2.58 -12.53 1.02
C TYR A 96 -2.90 -13.65 2.03
N PRO A 97 -3.83 -14.57 1.73
CA PRO A 97 -4.22 -15.64 2.67
C PRO A 97 -3.17 -16.73 2.88
N TYR A 98 -2.13 -16.77 2.05
CA TYR A 98 -1.08 -17.79 2.06
C TYR A 98 0.31 -17.16 2.04
N PRO A 99 1.36 -17.91 2.41
CA PRO A 99 2.73 -17.38 2.39
C PRO A 99 3.17 -16.90 1.00
N THR A 100 3.84 -15.75 0.95
CA THR A 100 4.34 -15.18 -0.30
C THR A 100 5.73 -14.58 -0.15
N GLU A 101 6.45 -14.51 -1.27
CA GLU A 101 7.80 -13.93 -1.37
C GLU A 101 7.82 -12.85 -2.45
N PHE A 102 6.84 -11.92 -2.44
CA PHE A 102 6.78 -10.86 -3.46
C PHE A 102 7.65 -9.65 -3.11
N LEU A 103 7.35 -8.97 -1.99
CA LEU A 103 8.17 -7.87 -1.48
C LEU A 103 9.16 -8.35 -0.42
N ALA A 104 8.71 -9.27 0.44
CA ALA A 104 9.48 -9.98 1.43
C ALA A 104 8.84 -11.36 1.67
N PRO A 105 9.58 -12.37 2.18
CA PRO A 105 9.00 -13.60 2.66
C PRO A 105 8.09 -13.33 3.86
N LEU A 106 6.79 -13.62 3.70
CA LEU A 106 5.78 -13.35 4.72
C LEU A 106 4.82 -14.54 4.88
N PRO A 107 4.23 -14.75 6.07
CA PRO A 107 3.20 -15.75 6.28
C PRO A 107 1.90 -15.36 5.55
N GLY A 108 0.95 -16.30 5.51
CA GLY A 108 -0.45 -15.96 5.19
C GLY A 108 -1.04 -15.01 6.23
N TRP A 109 -1.82 -14.05 5.78
CA TRP A 109 -2.43 -12.97 6.57
C TRP A 109 -1.43 -12.21 7.46
N PRO A 110 -0.36 -11.63 6.90
CA PRO A 110 0.70 -10.98 7.67
C PRO A 110 0.18 -9.82 8.56
N VAL A 111 -0.86 -9.10 8.12
CA VAL A 111 -1.47 -8.03 8.94
C VAL A 111 -2.13 -8.60 10.20
N LYS A 112 -2.79 -9.76 10.11
CA LYS A 112 -3.40 -10.44 11.25
C LYS A 112 -2.34 -10.93 12.23
N GLU A 113 -1.21 -11.44 11.72
CA GLU A 113 -0.06 -11.83 12.52
C GLU A 113 0.56 -10.63 13.25
N ALA A 114 0.76 -9.51 12.54
CA ALA A 114 1.25 -8.26 13.13
C ALA A 114 0.33 -7.74 14.25
N CYS A 115 -1.00 -7.85 14.06
CA CYS A 115 -1.96 -7.36 15.05
C CYS A 115 -1.97 -8.16 16.37
N LYS A 116 -1.35 -9.34 16.43
CA LYS A 116 -1.15 -10.04 17.71
C LYS A 116 -0.27 -9.24 18.67
N PHE A 117 0.72 -8.51 18.14
CA PHE A 117 1.62 -7.65 18.93
C PHE A 117 0.97 -6.32 19.32
N LEU A 118 0.06 -5.82 18.47
CA LEU A 118 -0.58 -4.50 18.61
C LEU A 118 -2.01 -4.55 19.17
N ALA A 119 -2.46 -5.69 19.70
CA ALA A 119 -3.82 -5.84 20.22
C ALA A 119 -4.07 -4.99 21.48
N ASN A 120 -3.06 -4.83 22.34
CA ASN A 120 -3.16 -4.16 23.63
C ASN A 120 -2.36 -2.87 23.66
N VAL A 121 -2.88 -1.85 24.36
CA VAL A 121 -2.16 -0.59 24.57
C VAL A 121 -1.02 -0.82 25.57
N PRO A 122 0.24 -0.54 25.20
CA PRO A 122 1.39 -0.79 26.05
C PRO A 122 1.40 0.16 27.26
N LYS A 123 2.08 -0.24 28.34
CA LYS A 123 2.14 0.53 29.59
C LYS A 123 3.29 1.54 29.60
N SER A 124 4.45 1.21 29.01
CA SER A 124 5.60 2.10 28.88
C SER A 124 5.98 2.39 27.43
N ASP A 125 6.93 3.31 27.23
CA ASP A 125 7.45 3.64 25.91
C ASP A 125 8.34 2.51 25.37
N GLU A 126 9.09 1.83 26.22
CA GLU A 126 9.91 0.66 25.85
C GLU A 126 9.04 -0.51 25.39
N GLU A 127 7.91 -0.76 26.06
CA GLU A 127 6.94 -1.78 25.63
C GLU A 127 6.31 -1.41 24.29
N ALA A 128 5.99 -0.13 24.10
CA ALA A 128 5.42 0.36 22.84
C ALA A 128 6.42 0.26 21.67
N ALA A 129 7.68 0.62 21.90
CA ALA A 129 8.75 0.45 20.91
C ALA A 129 8.97 -1.03 20.58
N ARG A 130 8.89 -1.93 21.58
CA ARG A 130 8.99 -3.38 21.37
C ARG A 130 7.85 -3.91 20.51
N GLN A 131 6.62 -3.45 20.71
CA GLN A 131 5.50 -3.84 19.85
C GLN A 131 5.72 -3.43 18.39
N LEU A 132 6.25 -2.22 18.13
CA LEU A 132 6.61 -1.81 16.77
C LEU A 132 7.77 -2.65 16.21
N TYR A 133 8.76 -2.97 17.02
CA TYR A 133 9.86 -3.86 16.62
C TYR A 133 9.34 -5.24 16.19
N GLU A 134 8.42 -5.87 16.93
CA GLU A 134 7.89 -7.19 16.54
C GLU A 134 7.19 -7.15 15.17
N VAL A 135 6.51 -6.05 14.85
CA VAL A 135 5.87 -5.83 13.54
C VAL A 135 6.93 -5.65 12.45
N THR A 136 7.98 -4.88 12.71
CA THR A 136 9.12 -4.71 11.79
C THR A 136 9.88 -6.02 11.57
N ASN A 137 10.10 -6.79 12.64
CA ASN A 137 10.79 -8.07 12.62
C ASN A 137 9.99 -9.14 11.87
N LEU A 138 8.65 -9.13 12.01
CA LEU A 138 7.78 -9.97 11.19
C LEU A 138 7.95 -9.72 9.69
N TYR A 139 8.17 -8.46 9.27
CA TYR A 139 8.36 -8.15 7.86
C TYR A 139 9.76 -8.47 7.34
N TYR A 140 10.81 -8.02 8.04
CA TYR A 140 12.19 -8.13 7.55
C TYR A 140 12.90 -9.43 7.95
N ASN A 141 12.37 -10.18 8.92
CA ASN A 141 13.04 -11.33 9.51
C ASN A 141 12.08 -12.50 9.81
N TYR A 142 11.01 -12.65 9.04
CA TYR A 142 10.08 -13.78 9.18
C TYR A 142 10.79 -15.14 9.13
N THR A 143 11.81 -15.28 8.27
CA THR A 143 12.61 -16.50 8.10
C THR A 143 13.69 -16.70 9.16
N GLY A 144 13.94 -15.71 10.03
CA GLY A 144 14.98 -15.76 11.07
C GLY A 144 16.42 -15.61 10.55
N THR A 145 16.61 -15.21 9.29
CA THR A 145 17.94 -15.09 8.65
C THR A 145 18.55 -13.69 8.72
N THR A 146 17.76 -12.67 9.05
CA THR A 146 18.19 -11.25 9.09
C THR A 146 18.69 -10.89 10.48
N ALA A 147 19.98 -10.58 10.60
CA ALA A 147 20.61 -10.30 11.90
C ALA A 147 20.49 -8.82 12.34
N SER A 148 20.36 -7.89 11.39
CA SER A 148 20.34 -6.45 11.62
C SER A 148 19.52 -5.71 10.56
N PHE A 149 19.07 -4.50 10.88
CA PHE A 149 18.30 -3.66 9.96
C PHE A 149 19.07 -2.41 9.52
N CYS A 150 18.98 -2.09 8.23
CA CYS A 150 19.42 -0.83 7.66
C CYS A 150 18.19 0.06 7.42
N ALA A 151 17.84 0.88 8.42
CA ALA A 151 16.59 1.66 8.42
C ALA A 151 16.71 3.06 7.78
N ASN A 152 17.91 3.65 7.75
CA ASN A 152 18.09 5.02 7.27
C ASN A 152 18.11 5.08 5.74
N ALA A 153 17.01 5.51 5.13
CA ALA A 153 16.85 5.60 3.67
C ALA A 153 17.90 6.46 2.95
N ALA A 154 18.61 7.36 3.64
CA ALA A 154 19.72 8.11 3.03
C ALA A 154 20.98 7.26 2.83
N ARG A 155 21.06 6.09 3.47
CA ARG A 155 22.23 5.18 3.51
C ARG A 155 21.87 3.73 3.15
N CYS A 156 20.58 3.42 3.06
CA CYS A 156 20.02 2.08 2.95
C CYS A 156 19.06 1.98 1.77
N ALA A 157 18.84 0.77 1.28
CA ALA A 157 17.75 0.47 0.36
C ALA A 157 16.47 0.21 1.16
N GLY A 158 15.32 0.74 0.71
CA GLY A 158 14.03 0.62 1.41
C GLY A 158 13.31 -0.72 1.19
N ALA A 159 12.08 -0.85 1.71
CA ALA A 159 11.28 -2.09 1.63
C ALA A 159 11.02 -2.60 0.20
N PHE A 160 11.08 -1.70 -0.79
CA PHE A 160 10.85 -2.00 -2.21
C PHE A 160 12.11 -2.37 -3.00
N ALA A 161 13.27 -2.47 -2.33
CA ALA A 161 14.53 -2.83 -2.99
C ALA A 161 14.48 -4.17 -3.74
N ALA A 162 13.60 -5.09 -3.31
CA ALA A 162 13.37 -6.37 -3.98
C ALA A 162 12.81 -6.24 -5.41
N LEU A 163 12.21 -5.10 -5.75
CA LEU A 163 11.59 -4.86 -7.06
C LEU A 163 12.59 -4.46 -8.17
N GLY A 164 13.88 -4.36 -7.85
CA GLY A 164 14.93 -4.08 -8.82
C GLY A 164 15.60 -2.72 -8.59
N ASP A 165 15.59 -1.85 -9.60
CA ASP A 165 16.27 -0.55 -9.53
C ASP A 165 15.62 0.35 -8.45
N PRO A 166 16.33 0.66 -7.35
CA PRO A 166 15.77 1.43 -6.26
C PRO A 166 15.43 2.87 -6.67
N MET A 167 16.06 3.40 -7.73
CA MET A 167 15.89 4.79 -8.17
C MET A 167 15.01 4.95 -9.42
N GLY A 168 14.63 3.85 -10.08
CA GLY A 168 13.77 3.89 -11.26
C GLY A 168 12.39 4.46 -10.96
N TRP A 169 11.71 3.92 -9.94
CA TRP A 169 10.39 4.42 -9.53
C TRP A 169 10.43 5.85 -8.96
N PRO A 170 11.36 6.20 -8.04
CA PRO A 170 11.52 7.59 -7.61
C PRO A 170 11.74 8.56 -8.78
N TRP A 171 12.46 8.16 -9.82
CA TRP A 171 12.63 8.98 -11.02
C TRP A 171 11.31 9.19 -11.78
N GLN A 172 10.52 8.13 -11.96
CA GLN A 172 9.19 8.23 -12.58
C GLN A 172 8.27 9.14 -11.77
N SER A 173 8.26 9.02 -10.43
CA SER A 173 7.45 9.88 -9.55
C SER A 173 7.94 11.34 -9.49
N CYS A 174 9.21 11.58 -9.75
CA CYS A 174 9.78 12.93 -9.87
C CYS A 174 9.53 13.59 -11.23
N THR A 175 9.01 12.87 -12.22
CA THR A 175 8.87 13.37 -13.60
C THR A 175 7.43 13.33 -14.11
N GLU A 176 6.83 12.14 -14.24
CA GLU A 176 5.54 11.95 -14.90
C GLU A 176 4.46 11.35 -13.98
N MET A 177 4.89 10.49 -13.05
CA MET A 177 4.02 9.77 -12.10
C MET A 177 3.89 10.53 -10.78
N VAL A 178 3.58 11.84 -10.85
CA VAL A 178 3.47 12.70 -9.67
C VAL A 178 2.13 12.43 -8.98
N MET A 179 2.19 11.63 -7.91
CA MET A 179 1.01 11.15 -7.19
C MET A 179 0.97 11.78 -5.79
N PRO A 180 -0.08 12.54 -5.43
CA PRO A 180 -0.23 13.10 -4.08
C PRO A 180 -0.47 12.00 -3.06
N LEU A 181 0.46 11.84 -2.12
CA LEU A 181 0.33 10.96 -0.96
C LEU A 181 0.75 11.73 0.29
N CYS A 182 -0.04 11.62 1.35
CA CYS A 182 0.30 12.14 2.67
C CYS A 182 -0.49 11.43 3.78
N GLY A 183 -0.02 11.51 5.02
CA GLY A 183 -0.70 11.15 6.25
C GLY A 183 -1.42 12.35 6.88
N SER A 184 -2.70 12.16 7.19
CA SER A 184 -3.54 13.12 7.90
C SER A 184 -3.26 13.17 9.40
N GLY A 185 -2.52 12.18 9.92
CA GLY A 185 -2.15 12.07 11.32
C GLY A 185 -3.27 11.54 12.21
N TRP A 186 -2.95 11.28 13.48
CA TRP A 186 -3.96 10.88 14.46
C TRP A 186 -5.00 11.99 14.70
N PRO A 187 -6.28 11.63 14.91
CA PRO A 187 -6.85 10.28 14.97
C PRO A 187 -7.36 9.75 13.62
N ASN A 188 -6.98 10.37 12.49
CA ASN A 188 -7.52 10.03 11.17
C ASN A 188 -6.89 8.76 10.61
N ASP A 189 -5.56 8.66 10.66
CA ASP A 189 -4.79 7.47 10.29
C ASP A 189 -3.77 7.11 11.41
N PHE A 190 -2.87 6.18 11.11
CA PHE A 190 -1.85 5.68 12.02
C PHE A 190 -0.58 6.51 12.01
N PHE A 191 -0.31 7.38 11.04
CA PHE A 191 1.02 7.89 10.78
C PHE A 191 1.20 9.33 11.26
N TRP A 192 2.40 9.88 11.10
CA TRP A 192 2.64 11.30 11.37
C TRP A 192 1.89 12.17 10.37
N LYS A 193 1.48 13.35 10.82
CA LYS A 193 0.84 14.32 9.95
C LYS A 193 1.87 15.00 9.05
N ASP A 194 1.75 14.80 7.75
CA ASP A 194 2.53 15.50 6.71
C ASP A 194 1.64 16.07 5.59
N CYS A 195 0.31 15.90 5.65
CA CYS A 195 -0.63 16.59 4.77
C CYS A 195 -0.68 18.12 5.01
N PRO A 196 -0.95 18.93 3.96
CA PRO A 196 -1.24 18.49 2.59
C PRO A 196 0.02 18.21 1.78
N PHE A 197 -0.12 17.39 0.72
CA PHE A 197 0.93 17.22 -0.26
C PHE A 197 1.22 18.57 -0.94
N THR A 198 2.50 18.90 -1.11
CA THR A 198 2.92 20.11 -1.83
C THR A 198 3.83 19.77 -2.99
N VAL A 199 3.58 20.40 -4.14
CA VAL A 199 4.42 20.25 -5.33
C VAL A 199 5.84 20.76 -5.06
N GLU A 200 5.97 21.85 -4.31
CA GLU A 200 7.25 22.42 -3.89
C GLU A 200 8.05 21.43 -3.03
N GLY A 201 7.41 20.75 -2.09
CA GLY A 201 8.05 19.71 -1.28
C GLY A 201 8.51 18.52 -2.13
N ALA A 202 7.69 18.09 -3.10
CA ALA A 202 8.08 17.05 -4.05
C ALA A 202 9.29 17.47 -4.90
N ILE A 203 9.32 18.70 -5.42
CA ILE A 203 10.45 19.25 -6.18
C ILE A 203 11.74 19.19 -5.34
N GLU A 204 11.68 19.59 -4.06
CA GLU A 204 12.86 19.61 -3.20
C GLU A 204 13.39 18.20 -2.91
N ASN A 205 12.49 17.24 -2.64
CA ASN A 205 12.86 15.83 -2.47
C ASN A 205 13.51 15.27 -3.75
N CYS A 206 12.93 15.55 -4.91
CA CYS A 206 13.47 15.12 -6.20
C CYS A 206 14.84 15.74 -6.50
N ARG A 207 15.03 17.03 -6.21
CA ARG A 207 16.35 17.68 -6.29
C ARG A 207 17.36 17.00 -5.41
N ARG A 208 16.99 16.64 -4.18
CA ARG A 208 17.89 15.97 -3.24
C ARG A 208 18.29 14.58 -3.73
N TRP A 209 17.35 13.78 -4.23
CA TRP A 209 17.62 12.43 -4.72
C TRP A 209 18.43 12.44 -6.02
N PHE A 210 18.11 13.36 -6.93
CA PHE A 210 18.60 13.36 -8.30
C PHE A 210 19.53 14.54 -8.62
N GLN A 211 20.13 15.16 -7.60
CA GLN A 211 21.10 16.24 -7.76
C GLN A 211 22.25 15.84 -8.69
N LYS A 212 22.77 14.62 -8.53
CA LYS A 212 23.91 14.10 -9.30
C LYS A 212 23.60 13.89 -10.78
N VAL A 213 22.33 13.68 -11.12
CA VAL A 213 21.88 13.50 -12.51
C VAL A 213 21.31 14.79 -13.12
N GLY A 214 21.36 15.91 -12.37
CA GLY A 214 20.97 17.22 -12.87
C GLY A 214 19.46 17.45 -12.95
N PHE A 215 18.70 16.92 -11.98
CA PHE A 215 17.25 17.16 -11.92
C PHE A 215 16.92 18.65 -11.85
N ASP A 216 16.02 19.09 -12.74
CA ASP A 216 15.50 20.46 -12.78
C ASP A 216 13.99 20.49 -12.47
N ARG A 217 13.50 21.61 -11.93
CA ARG A 217 12.07 21.79 -11.62
C ARG A 217 11.19 21.52 -12.84
N SER A 218 11.61 21.90 -14.04
CA SER A 218 10.85 21.70 -15.28
C SER A 218 10.63 20.22 -15.63
N MET A 219 11.42 19.31 -15.05
CA MET A 219 11.27 17.87 -15.27
C MET A 219 10.06 17.29 -14.53
N LEU A 220 9.66 17.90 -13.40
CA LEU A 220 8.46 17.51 -12.66
C LEU A 220 7.22 18.04 -13.37
N ARG A 221 6.62 17.19 -14.20
CA ARG A 221 5.43 17.51 -15.00
C ARG A 221 4.20 16.91 -14.33
N GLN A 222 3.76 17.56 -13.27
CA GLN A 222 2.71 17.06 -12.37
C GLN A 222 1.34 16.78 -13.03
N HIS A 223 1.06 17.40 -14.18
CA HIS A 223 -0.17 17.22 -14.96
C HIS A 223 0.05 16.35 -16.20
N TRP A 224 1.24 15.77 -16.40
CA TRP A 224 1.55 15.05 -17.63
C TRP A 224 0.67 13.81 -17.82
N ALA A 225 0.50 13.00 -16.77
CA ALA A 225 -0.31 11.79 -16.84
C ALA A 225 -1.78 12.12 -17.18
N THR A 226 -2.36 13.12 -16.54
CA THR A 226 -3.76 13.54 -16.75
C THR A 226 -3.96 14.24 -18.09
N GLN A 227 -2.96 14.97 -18.60
CA GLN A 227 -3.01 15.57 -19.94
C GLN A 227 -2.91 14.53 -21.06
N ASN A 228 -2.14 13.46 -20.87
CA ASN A 228 -1.94 12.44 -21.91
C ASN A 228 -3.00 11.32 -21.86
N TYR A 229 -3.39 10.89 -20.65
CA TYR A 229 -4.31 9.76 -20.47
C TYR A 229 -5.74 10.19 -20.10
N GLY A 230 -5.92 11.44 -19.69
CA GLY A 230 -7.21 11.96 -19.22
C GLY A 230 -7.55 11.54 -17.79
N THR A 231 -8.51 12.24 -17.19
CA THR A 231 -9.12 11.90 -15.89
C THR A 231 -10.43 11.14 -16.04
N THR A 232 -10.84 10.87 -17.28
CA THR A 232 -12.00 10.04 -17.63
C THR A 232 -11.66 9.22 -18.87
N PHE A 233 -12.34 8.08 -19.04
CA PHE A 233 -12.08 7.15 -20.14
C PHE A 233 -13.30 6.96 -21.05
N PRO A 234 -13.77 8.00 -21.75
CA PRO A 234 -14.96 7.90 -22.62
C PRO A 234 -14.71 7.06 -23.88
N SER A 235 -13.47 7.02 -24.37
CA SER A 235 -13.06 6.28 -25.58
C SER A 235 -12.39 4.94 -25.28
N ALA A 236 -12.05 4.66 -24.01
CA ALA A 236 -11.42 3.40 -23.67
C ALA A 236 -12.42 2.25 -23.86
N SER A 237 -11.91 1.11 -24.33
CA SER A 237 -12.72 -0.07 -24.55
C SER A 237 -11.99 -1.34 -24.19
N ASN A 238 -12.75 -2.37 -23.83
CA ASN A 238 -12.25 -3.70 -23.54
C ASN A 238 -11.21 -3.69 -22.39
N ILE A 239 -11.53 -3.01 -21.29
CA ILE A 239 -10.71 -3.01 -20.07
C ILE A 239 -11.55 -3.54 -18.92
N VAL A 240 -11.02 -4.56 -18.24
CA VAL A 240 -11.53 -5.02 -16.95
C VAL A 240 -10.57 -4.49 -15.90
N PHE A 241 -11.09 -3.69 -14.97
CA PHE A 241 -10.39 -3.24 -13.78
C PHE A 241 -10.79 -4.16 -12.61
N SER A 242 -9.81 -4.77 -11.95
CA SER A 242 -10.00 -5.56 -10.74
C SER A 242 -9.37 -4.79 -9.56
N TYR A 243 -10.17 -4.47 -8.55
CA TYR A 243 -9.75 -3.79 -7.33
C TYR A 243 -10.16 -4.62 -6.12
N VAL A 244 -9.65 -4.28 -4.96
CA VAL A 244 -9.73 -5.14 -3.78
C VAL A 244 -10.37 -4.42 -2.61
N SER A 245 -11.62 -4.72 -2.25
CA SER A 245 -12.35 -4.23 -1.08
C SER A 245 -11.98 -4.99 0.23
N SER A 246 -12.52 -4.59 1.39
CA SER A 246 -12.50 -5.34 2.65
C SER A 246 -13.93 -5.49 3.14
N LYS A 247 -14.55 -6.69 2.99
CA LYS A 247 -15.68 -7.12 3.84
C LYS A 247 -16.09 -8.59 3.67
N HIS A 248 -16.27 -9.29 4.79
CA HIS A 248 -17.04 -10.52 4.90
C HIS A 248 -18.46 -10.38 4.30
N PHE A 249 -18.88 -11.36 3.49
CA PHE A 249 -20.24 -11.50 2.98
C PHE A 249 -20.84 -12.84 3.44
N LEU A 250 -22.06 -12.80 4.01
CA LEU A 250 -22.92 -13.97 4.16
C LEU A 250 -23.42 -14.37 2.77
N SER A 251 -23.11 -15.60 2.36
CA SER A 251 -23.48 -16.23 1.09
C SER A 251 -24.97 -16.13 0.78
N TYR A 252 -25.35 -15.83 -0.46
CA TYR A 252 -26.60 -16.33 -1.04
C TYR A 252 -26.43 -16.65 -2.54
N GLU A 253 -26.96 -17.80 -2.92
CA GLU A 253 -26.98 -18.37 -4.28
C GLU A 253 -27.65 -17.44 -5.30
N CYS A 254 -27.04 -17.30 -6.49
CA CYS A 254 -27.58 -16.49 -7.57
C CYS A 254 -28.10 -17.41 -8.69
N SER A 255 -29.39 -17.74 -8.63
CA SER A 255 -30.12 -18.32 -9.76
C SER A 255 -30.65 -17.20 -10.67
N SER A 256 -30.14 -17.17 -11.90
CA SER A 256 -30.64 -16.49 -13.11
C SER A 256 -31.48 -15.22 -12.94
N LEU A 257 -30.90 -14.08 -13.35
CA LEU A 257 -31.43 -12.71 -13.36
C LEU A 257 -31.42 -11.96 -12.02
N CYS A 258 -30.23 -11.68 -11.45
CA CYS A 258 -30.14 -10.67 -10.39
C CYS A 258 -29.74 -9.30 -10.94
N VAL A 259 -30.73 -8.41 -11.01
CA VAL A 259 -30.54 -6.96 -10.85
C VAL A 259 -29.91 -6.75 -9.46
N LEU A 260 -28.62 -6.46 -9.41
CA LEU A 260 -27.88 -6.24 -8.16
C LEU A 260 -28.31 -4.91 -7.54
N THR A 261 -29.25 -4.98 -6.60
CA THR A 261 -29.44 -3.91 -5.61
C THR A 261 -28.33 -4.04 -4.57
N PHE A 262 -27.22 -3.32 -4.76
CA PHE A 262 -26.13 -3.29 -3.79
C PHE A 262 -26.48 -2.39 -2.59
N ILE A 263 -26.75 -3.02 -1.45
CA ILE A 263 -26.90 -2.34 -0.15
C ILE A 263 -25.55 -1.73 0.25
N PHE A 264 -25.53 -0.43 0.56
CA PHE A 264 -24.36 0.32 0.99
C PHE A 264 -23.79 -0.23 2.31
N LEU A 265 -22.54 -0.69 2.32
CA LEU A 265 -21.80 -0.99 3.54
C LEU A 265 -20.41 -0.31 3.50
N ARG A 266 -20.20 0.60 4.48
CA ARG A 266 -19.14 1.62 4.57
C ARG A 266 -17.71 1.15 4.96
N ASN A 267 -17.34 -0.11 4.80
CA ASN A 267 -15.97 -0.56 5.12
C ASN A 267 -15.39 -1.25 3.89
N GLY A 268 -14.27 -0.73 3.38
CA GLY A 268 -13.73 -1.07 2.06
C GLY A 268 -12.28 -1.54 2.10
N PHE A 269 -11.73 -1.73 0.91
CA PHE A 269 -10.39 -2.04 0.42
C PHE A 269 -9.26 -2.47 1.36
N LEU A 270 -8.68 -3.67 1.13
CA LEU A 270 -7.43 -4.12 1.76
C LEU A 270 -6.19 -3.55 1.05
N ASP A 271 -6.28 -3.37 -0.27
CA ASP A 271 -5.22 -2.76 -1.08
C ASP A 271 -5.28 -1.22 -0.98
N PRO A 272 -4.23 -0.56 -0.45
CA PRO A 272 -4.15 0.90 -0.37
C PRO A 272 -4.25 1.62 -1.71
N TRP A 273 -3.77 1.00 -2.81
CA TRP A 273 -3.79 1.60 -4.15
C TRP A 273 -5.19 1.70 -4.76
N SER A 274 -6.14 0.93 -4.22
CA SER A 274 -7.52 0.95 -4.67
C SER A 274 -8.19 2.34 -4.60
N GLY A 275 -7.71 3.24 -3.74
CA GLY A 275 -8.26 4.59 -3.56
C GLY A 275 -8.25 5.44 -4.82
N GLY A 276 -7.32 5.20 -5.74
CA GLY A 276 -7.21 5.87 -7.04
C GLY A 276 -7.66 4.99 -8.20
N GLY A 277 -8.39 3.91 -7.93
CA GLY A 277 -8.95 3.05 -8.96
C GLY A 277 -10.03 3.73 -9.79
N TRP A 278 -10.34 3.17 -10.96
CA TRP A 278 -11.36 3.67 -11.88
C TRP A 278 -12.76 3.71 -11.25
N SER A 279 -13.07 2.74 -10.39
CA SER A 279 -14.31 2.74 -9.61
C SER A 279 -14.15 1.97 -8.30
N LEU A 280 -14.54 2.62 -7.20
CA LEU A 280 -14.61 2.00 -5.86
C LEU A 280 -15.87 1.13 -5.66
N LYS A 281 -16.59 0.81 -6.73
CA LYS A 281 -17.78 -0.05 -6.72
C LYS A 281 -17.77 -0.93 -7.97
N PRO A 282 -18.43 -2.11 -7.93
CA PRO A 282 -18.69 -2.85 -9.14
C PRO A 282 -19.48 -1.98 -10.12
N LYS A 283 -18.98 -1.86 -11.36
CA LYS A 283 -19.53 -0.94 -12.35
C LYS A 283 -19.28 -1.46 -13.75
N ILE A 284 -20.30 -1.39 -14.61
CA ILE A 284 -20.14 -1.64 -16.06
C ILE A 284 -20.51 -0.35 -16.79
N GLN A 285 -19.62 0.14 -17.65
CA GLN A 285 -19.87 1.30 -18.51
C GLN A 285 -19.33 1.02 -19.91
N GLY A 286 -20.26 0.76 -20.85
CA GLY A 286 -19.89 0.31 -22.19
C GLY A 286 -19.16 -1.03 -22.13
N SER A 287 -17.88 -1.03 -22.53
CA SER A 287 -17.00 -2.22 -22.46
C SER A 287 -15.99 -2.17 -21.31
N LEU A 288 -16.11 -1.17 -20.42
CA LEU A 288 -15.34 -1.07 -19.19
C LEU A 288 -16.09 -1.78 -18.06
N VAL A 289 -15.36 -2.55 -17.28
CA VAL A 289 -15.89 -3.34 -16.17
C VAL A 289 -15.01 -3.12 -14.95
N SER A 290 -15.60 -2.81 -13.80
CA SER A 290 -14.95 -2.76 -12.50
C SER A 290 -15.43 -3.93 -11.64
N ILE A 291 -14.50 -4.69 -11.10
CA ILE A 291 -14.72 -5.83 -10.21
C ILE A 291 -14.03 -5.53 -8.89
N ILE A 292 -14.65 -5.91 -7.78
CA ILE A 292 -14.17 -5.63 -6.42
C ILE A 292 -14.02 -6.95 -5.65
N LEU A 293 -12.80 -7.29 -5.20
CA LEU A 293 -12.49 -8.45 -4.36
C LEU A 293 -12.42 -8.06 -2.88
N ASN A 294 -13.39 -8.46 -2.08
CA ASN A 294 -13.49 -8.13 -0.66
C ASN A 294 -12.42 -8.74 0.25
N GLU A 295 -11.75 -9.82 -0.15
CA GLU A 295 -10.65 -10.44 0.64
C GLU A 295 -9.35 -10.57 -0.15
N GLY A 296 -9.18 -9.77 -1.20
CA GLY A 296 -7.90 -9.69 -1.91
C GLY A 296 -6.89 -8.82 -1.16
N ALA A 297 -5.63 -8.85 -1.58
CA ALA A 297 -4.68 -7.75 -1.37
C ALA A 297 -4.26 -7.21 -2.75
N HIS A 298 -3.10 -6.57 -2.88
CA HIS A 298 -2.67 -5.96 -4.15
C HIS A 298 -2.64 -7.00 -5.29
N HIS A 299 -3.41 -6.78 -6.37
CA HIS A 299 -3.56 -7.62 -7.57
C HIS A 299 -3.59 -9.14 -7.32
N TYR A 300 -4.42 -9.57 -6.35
CA TYR A 300 -4.51 -10.97 -5.93
C TYR A 300 -4.96 -11.94 -7.05
N ASP A 301 -5.83 -11.45 -7.93
CA ASP A 301 -6.30 -12.08 -9.16
C ASP A 301 -5.17 -12.52 -10.10
N LEU A 302 -4.06 -11.77 -10.17
CA LEU A 302 -2.92 -12.09 -11.05
C LEU A 302 -1.97 -13.15 -10.50
N ARG A 303 -2.09 -13.52 -9.22
CA ARG A 303 -1.22 -14.55 -8.63
C ARG A 303 -1.52 -15.94 -9.20
N GLY A 304 -0.54 -16.83 -9.11
CA GLY A 304 -0.74 -18.25 -9.41
C GLY A 304 -1.83 -18.86 -8.53
N SER A 305 -2.51 -19.90 -9.02
CA SER A 305 -3.53 -20.58 -8.23
C SER A 305 -2.92 -21.27 -7.02
N ASN A 306 -3.61 -21.18 -5.88
CA ASN A 306 -3.21 -21.75 -4.61
C ASN A 306 -4.43 -22.47 -3.97
N PRO A 307 -4.26 -23.62 -3.29
CA PRO A 307 -5.34 -24.27 -2.54
C PRO A 307 -6.06 -23.36 -1.52
N GLU A 308 -5.34 -22.40 -0.95
CA GLU A 308 -5.84 -21.39 0.01
C GLU A 308 -6.44 -20.15 -0.67
N ASP A 309 -6.59 -20.18 -2.01
CA ASP A 309 -7.32 -19.14 -2.73
C ASP A 309 -8.76 -19.02 -2.21
N THR A 310 -9.21 -17.79 -1.96
CA THR A 310 -10.61 -17.53 -1.59
C THR A 310 -11.52 -17.85 -2.76
N GLU A 311 -12.78 -18.22 -2.50
CA GLU A 311 -13.75 -18.48 -3.58
C GLU A 311 -13.94 -17.24 -4.46
N GLU A 312 -13.89 -16.04 -3.86
CA GLU A 312 -14.01 -14.78 -4.57
C GLU A 312 -12.91 -14.57 -5.63
N VAL A 313 -11.63 -14.85 -5.32
CA VAL A 313 -10.56 -14.69 -6.33
C VAL A 313 -10.70 -15.72 -7.45
N LYS A 314 -11.23 -16.92 -7.16
CA LYS A 314 -11.51 -17.94 -8.18
C LYS A 314 -12.61 -17.48 -9.13
N GLU A 315 -13.69 -16.91 -8.59
CA GLU A 315 -14.78 -16.33 -9.38
C GLU A 315 -14.31 -15.17 -10.26
N VAL A 316 -13.52 -14.24 -9.71
CA VAL A 316 -12.98 -13.10 -10.48
C VAL A 316 -12.08 -13.57 -11.62
N ARG A 317 -11.15 -14.49 -11.36
CA ARG A 317 -10.29 -15.07 -12.42
C ARG A 317 -11.12 -15.76 -13.50
N GLN A 318 -12.24 -16.41 -13.14
CA GLN A 318 -13.14 -17.02 -14.12
C GLN A 318 -13.86 -15.96 -14.96
N LEU A 319 -14.30 -14.86 -14.34
CA LEU A 319 -14.92 -13.73 -15.03
C LEU A 319 -13.94 -13.04 -16.00
N GLU A 320 -12.70 -12.81 -15.58
CA GLU A 320 -11.63 -12.26 -16.43
C GLU A 320 -11.35 -13.15 -17.64
N LYS A 321 -11.20 -14.47 -17.43
CA LYS A 321 -11.04 -15.45 -18.52
C LYS A 321 -12.21 -15.37 -19.51
N ASN A 322 -13.44 -15.19 -19.03
CA ASN A 322 -14.61 -15.06 -19.89
C ASN A 322 -14.57 -13.78 -20.73
N TYR A 323 -14.12 -12.65 -20.18
CA TYR A 323 -13.93 -11.41 -20.94
C TYR A 323 -12.81 -11.54 -21.98
N ILE A 324 -11.67 -12.13 -21.62
CA ILE A 324 -10.56 -12.37 -22.54
C ILE A 324 -11.02 -13.24 -23.71
N LYS A 325 -11.74 -14.35 -23.46
CA LYS A 325 -12.31 -15.20 -24.51
C LYS A 325 -13.24 -14.43 -25.45
N LYS A 326 -14.13 -13.59 -24.90
CA LYS A 326 -15.02 -12.74 -25.71
C LYS A 326 -14.24 -11.77 -26.60
N TRP A 327 -13.16 -11.19 -26.11
CA TRP A 327 -12.32 -10.27 -26.88
C TRP A 327 -11.58 -10.98 -28.02
N ILE A 328 -11.04 -12.18 -27.77
CA ILE A 328 -10.40 -13.00 -28.80
C ILE A 328 -11.40 -13.34 -29.91
N GLN A 329 -12.58 -13.87 -29.53
CA GLN A 329 -13.64 -14.21 -30.49
C GLN A 329 -14.09 -13.00 -31.33
N LYS A 330 -14.26 -11.84 -30.69
CA LYS A 330 -14.63 -10.61 -31.40
C LYS A 330 -13.55 -10.16 -32.38
N SER A 331 -12.26 -10.28 -32.00
CA SER A 331 -11.13 -9.98 -32.87
C SER A 331 -11.12 -10.90 -34.09
N ASP A 332 -11.30 -12.20 -33.90
CA ASP A 332 -11.27 -13.19 -34.98
C ASP A 332 -12.43 -12.97 -35.96
N SER A 333 -13.64 -12.73 -35.46
CA SER A 333 -14.81 -12.41 -36.29
C SER A 333 -14.72 -11.08 -37.04
N SER A 334 -13.83 -10.17 -36.64
CA SER A 334 -13.61 -8.89 -37.33
C SER A 334 -12.51 -8.93 -38.40
N ARG A 335 -11.75 -10.04 -38.46
CA ARG A 335 -10.67 -10.26 -39.43
C ARG A 335 -11.12 -11.08 -40.65
N ASN A 336 -12.19 -11.84 -40.50
CA ASN A 336 -12.94 -12.49 -41.60
C ASN A 336 -14.02 -11.55 -42.10
#